data_AF-A0A699U7M5-F1
#
_entry.id   AF-A0A699U7M5-F1
#
_cell.length_a   1.000
_cell.length_b   1.000
_cell.length_c   1.000
_cell.angle_alpha   90.00
_cell.angle_beta   90.00
_cell.angle_gamma   90.00
#
_symmetry.space_group_name_H-M   'P 1'
#
loop_
_entity.id
_entity.type
_entity.pdbx_description
1 polymer ?
#
loop_
_entity_poly.entity_id
_entity_poly.type
_entity_poly.pdbx_seq_one_letter_code
_entity_poly.pdbx_strand_id
1 'polypeptide(L)'
;LSLDEFLSYGPQREPNKVGKPLLRKTKDGRIYEWKVEKEDHLCTLEEVFQKINHSKGFNIEFKFDDNVEYTEDELVHAIQVVLQVVFKYAKDRRIFFSSFQPDATLLVRKLQNIYP
;
A
#
# COMPACT_ATOMS: atom_id res chain seq x y z
N LEU A 1 5.37 7.87 12.31
CA LEU A 1 4.66 6.68 12.82
C LEU A 1 5.63 5.50 12.78
N SER A 2 5.74 4.68 13.83
CA SER A 2 6.50 3.42 13.71
C SER A 2 5.69 2.36 12.97
N LEU A 3 6.35 1.32 12.43
CA LEU A 3 5.65 0.21 11.78
C LEU A 3 4.69 -0.50 12.74
N ASP A 4 5.13 -0.78 13.97
CA ASP A 4 4.29 -1.41 15.00
C ASP A 4 3.05 -0.57 15.33
N GLU A 5 3.22 0.75 15.37
CA GLU A 5 2.12 1.66 15.59
C GLU A 5 1.14 1.64 14.41
N PHE A 6 1.64 1.65 13.17
CA PHE A 6 0.80 1.53 11.97
C PHE A 6 -0.01 0.23 11.96
N LEU A 7 0.64 -0.91 12.24
CA LEU A 7 0.01 -2.22 12.25
C LEU A 7 -0.96 -2.41 13.42
N SER A 8 -0.91 -1.55 14.44
CA SER A 8 -1.85 -1.59 15.57
C SER A 8 -3.24 -1.03 15.25
N TYR A 9 -3.43 -0.36 14.10
CA TYR A 9 -4.74 0.19 13.70
C TYR A 9 -5.62 -0.84 12.99
N GLY A 10 -6.94 -0.71 13.17
CA GLY A 10 -7.94 -1.56 12.55
C GLY A 10 -8.04 -2.96 13.16
N PRO A 11 -8.88 -3.85 12.59
CA PRO A 11 -9.00 -5.23 13.06
C PRO A 11 -7.65 -5.95 13.07
N GLN A 12 -7.41 -6.74 14.11
CA GLN A 12 -6.15 -7.45 14.29
C GLN A 12 -6.32 -8.91 13.88
N ARG A 13 -5.22 -9.52 13.42
CA ARG A 13 -5.19 -10.94 13.02
C ARG A 13 -5.44 -11.88 14.20
N GLU A 14 -4.93 -11.51 15.37
CA GLU A 14 -5.08 -12.27 16.60
C GLU A 14 -6.47 -12.02 17.20
N PRO A 15 -7.30 -13.06 17.44
CA PRO A 15 -8.68 -12.88 17.91
C PRO A 15 -8.83 -12.08 19.21
N ASN A 16 -7.79 -12.07 20.05
CA ASN A 16 -7.81 -11.44 21.37
C ASN A 16 -7.17 -10.04 21.38
N LYS A 17 -6.64 -9.57 20.25
CA LYS A 17 -5.98 -8.27 20.18
C LYS A 17 -6.95 -7.22 19.66
N VAL A 18 -7.21 -6.20 20.46
CA VAL A 18 -8.05 -5.05 20.05
C VAL A 18 -7.14 -4.01 19.41
N GLY A 19 -7.39 -3.68 18.15
CA GLY A 19 -6.65 -2.63 17.44
C GLY A 19 -7.14 -1.23 17.79
N LYS A 20 -6.28 -0.23 17.52
CA LYS A 20 -6.66 1.18 17.61
C LYS A 20 -7.68 1.50 16.52
N PRO A 21 -8.71 2.34 16.79
CA PRO A 21 -9.69 2.70 15.78
C PRO A 21 -9.03 3.56 14.69
N LEU A 22 -9.45 3.34 13.44
CA LEU A 22 -9.18 4.30 12.38
C LEU A 22 -10.05 5.54 12.60
N LEU A 23 -9.49 6.72 12.32
CA LEU A 23 -10.16 8.00 12.51
C LEU A 23 -10.32 8.71 11.17
N ARG A 24 -11.40 9.47 11.03
CA ARG A 24 -11.65 10.32 9.86
C ARG A 24 -11.95 11.75 10.27
N LYS A 25 -11.41 12.69 9.51
CA LYS A 25 -11.67 14.12 9.68
C LYS A 25 -12.64 14.59 8.61
N THR A 26 -13.75 15.19 9.02
CA THR A 26 -14.72 15.81 8.11
C THR A 26 -14.23 17.18 7.64
N LYS A 27 -14.85 17.72 6.58
CA LYS A 27 -14.45 19.02 5.99
C LYS A 27 -14.51 20.19 6.99
N ASP A 28 -15.41 20.11 7.97
CA ASP A 28 -15.57 21.07 9.06
C ASP A 28 -14.65 20.79 10.27
N GLY A 29 -13.70 19.86 10.12
CA GLY A 29 -12.66 19.59 11.10
C GLY A 29 -13.01 18.62 12.22
N ARG A 30 -14.26 18.15 12.30
CA ARG A 30 -14.67 17.15 13.30
C ARG A 30 -14.00 15.80 13.03
N ILE A 31 -13.62 15.10 14.09
CA ILE A 31 -12.98 13.78 14.03
C ILE A 31 -13.95 12.72 14.53
N TYR A 32 -14.11 11.65 13.75
CA TYR A 32 -14.96 10.51 14.09
C TYR A 32 -14.20 9.21 13.91
N GLU A 33 -14.61 8.18 14.63
CA GLU A 33 -14.23 6.81 14.31
C GLU A 33 -14.71 6.45 12.90
N TRP A 34 -13.82 5.84 12.13
CA TRP A 34 -14.15 5.23 10.84
C TRP A 34 -14.81 3.88 11.12
N LYS A 35 -16.13 3.81 10.94
CA LYS A 35 -16.92 2.58 11.07
C LYS A 35 -17.42 2.15 9.69
N VAL A 36 -17.15 0.89 9.34
CA VAL A 36 -17.65 0.24 8.12
C VAL A 36 -18.42 -1.03 8.49
N GLU A 37 -19.32 -1.48 7.62
CA GLU A 37 -20.13 -2.68 7.87
C GLU A 37 -19.28 -3.95 7.98
N LYS A 38 -18.23 -4.03 7.16
CA LYS A 38 -17.25 -5.12 7.20
C LYS A 38 -15.85 -4.52 7.08
N GLU A 39 -15.05 -4.79 8.10
CA GLU A 39 -13.65 -4.41 8.15
C GLU A 39 -12.80 -5.68 8.23
N ASP A 40 -11.58 -5.61 7.70
CA ASP A 40 -10.61 -6.71 7.78
C ASP A 40 -9.25 -6.15 8.17
N HIS A 41 -8.37 -7.02 8.61
CA HIS A 41 -7.01 -6.67 9.02
C HIS A 41 -6.15 -6.22 7.83
N LEU A 42 -5.12 -5.43 8.11
CA LEU A 42 -4.13 -5.04 7.12
C LEU A 42 -3.43 -6.27 6.51
N CYS A 43 -3.28 -6.27 5.19
CA CYS A 43 -2.61 -7.32 4.44
C CYS A 43 -1.33 -6.82 3.79
N THR A 44 -0.43 -7.74 3.46
CA THR A 44 0.75 -7.43 2.63
C THR A 44 0.43 -7.63 1.15
N LEU A 45 1.22 -7.00 0.28
CA LEU A 45 1.08 -7.18 -1.16
C LEU A 45 1.29 -8.64 -1.59
N GLU A 46 2.19 -9.37 -0.93
CA GLU A 46 2.38 -10.82 -1.15
C GLU A 46 1.10 -11.61 -0.87
N GLU A 47 0.45 -11.35 0.27
CA GLU A 47 -0.79 -12.05 0.63
C GLU A 47 -1.90 -11.78 -0.37
N VAL A 48 -1.98 -10.55 -0.89
CA VAL A 48 -2.93 -10.21 -1.95
C VAL A 48 -2.69 -11.08 -3.19
N PHE A 49 -1.44 -11.22 -3.64
CA PHE A 49 -1.11 -12.07 -4.79
C PHE A 49 -1.41 -13.56 -4.56
N GLN A 50 -1.23 -14.04 -3.33
CA GLN A 50 -1.47 -15.44 -2.96
C GLN A 50 -2.96 -15.77 -2.76
N LYS A 51 -3.74 -14.87 -2.16
CA LYS A 51 -5.13 -15.13 -1.74
C LYS A 51 -6.16 -14.75 -2.80
N ILE A 52 -5.89 -13.72 -3.62
CA ILE A 52 -6.83 -13.27 -4.64
C ILE A 52 -6.74 -14.17 -5.88
N ASN A 53 -7.88 -14.44 -6.53
CA ASN A 53 -7.95 -15.26 -7.73
C ASN A 53 -6.98 -14.75 -8.82
N HIS A 54 -6.22 -15.67 -9.44
CA HIS A 54 -5.18 -15.39 -10.43
C HIS A 54 -5.65 -14.58 -11.65
N SER A 55 -6.91 -14.73 -12.06
CA SER A 55 -7.51 -14.01 -13.19
C SER A 55 -7.63 -12.48 -12.98
N LYS A 56 -7.43 -11.99 -11.75
CA LYS A 56 -7.54 -10.56 -11.43
C LYS A 56 -6.19 -9.86 -11.59
N GLY A 57 -6.23 -8.72 -12.29
CA GLY A 57 -5.14 -7.76 -12.34
C GLY A 57 -5.24 -6.70 -11.24
N PHE A 58 -4.20 -5.89 -11.11
CA PHE A 58 -4.09 -4.86 -10.08
C PHE A 58 -3.62 -3.53 -10.63
N ASN A 59 -4.15 -2.44 -10.08
CA ASN A 59 -3.46 -1.15 -10.08
C ASN A 59 -2.76 -1.00 -8.73
N ILE A 60 -1.44 -0.88 -8.74
CA ILE A 60 -0.62 -0.71 -7.54
C ILE A 60 -0.18 0.75 -7.49
N GLU A 61 -0.79 1.48 -6.57
CA GLU A 61 -0.46 2.88 -6.35
C GLU A 61 0.66 3.01 -5.30
N PHE A 62 1.75 3.68 -5.67
CA PHE A 62 2.76 4.12 -4.71
C PHE A 62 2.24 5.32 -3.94
N LYS A 63 2.16 5.19 -2.61
CA LYS A 63 1.76 6.23 -1.68
C LYS A 63 2.97 6.70 -0.88
N PHE A 64 3.32 7.98 -1.05
CA PHE A 64 4.34 8.67 -0.28
C PHE A 64 3.66 9.73 0.60
N ASP A 65 4.33 10.18 1.67
CA ASP A 65 3.82 11.23 2.53
C ASP A 65 3.99 12.60 1.86
N ASP A 66 2.89 13.31 1.64
CA ASP A 66 2.89 14.63 0.97
C ASP A 66 3.68 15.71 1.75
N ASN A 67 3.99 15.47 3.03
CA ASN A 67 4.72 16.41 3.88
C ASN A 67 6.21 16.06 4.02
N VAL A 68 6.68 15.03 3.31
CA VAL A 68 8.07 14.59 3.33
C VAL A 68 8.69 14.81 1.95
N GLU A 69 9.82 15.51 1.92
CA GLU A 69 10.65 15.58 0.72
C GLU A 69 11.53 14.34 0.66
N TYR A 70 11.27 13.48 -0.33
CA TYR A 70 12.06 12.28 -0.56
C TYR A 70 13.19 12.55 -1.54
N THR A 71 14.37 12.05 -1.22
CA THR A 71 15.48 11.95 -2.18
C THR A 71 15.20 10.89 -3.24
N GLU A 72 15.88 10.97 -4.38
CA GLU A 72 15.75 9.96 -5.44
C GLU A 72 16.08 8.55 -4.91
N ASP A 73 17.13 8.39 -4.09
CA ASP A 73 17.54 7.10 -3.53
C ASP A 73 16.47 6.50 -2.60
N GLU A 74 15.78 7.32 -1.81
CA GLU A 74 14.67 6.86 -0.96
C GLU A 74 13.48 6.37 -1.79
N LEU A 75 13.14 7.10 -2.85
CA LEU A 75 12.09 6.68 -3.80
C LEU A 75 12.48 5.38 -4.49
N VAL A 76 13.70 5.30 -5.02
CA VAL A 76 14.23 4.11 -5.69
C VAL A 76 14.19 2.91 -4.75
N HIS A 77 14.64 3.07 -3.50
CA HIS A 77 14.63 1.99 -2.52
C HIS A 77 13.21 1.48 -2.27
N ALA A 78 12.26 2.38 -1.98
CA ALA A 78 10.87 2.02 -1.75
C ALA A 78 10.24 1.32 -2.96
N ILE A 79 10.50 1.82 -4.17
CA ILE A 79 10.02 1.22 -5.42
C ILE A 79 10.59 -0.18 -5.61
N GLN A 80 11.90 -0.35 -5.41
CA GLN A 80 12.57 -1.65 -5.57
C GLN A 80 12.01 -2.72 -4.63
N VAL A 81 11.71 -2.39 -3.37
CA VAL A 81 11.09 -3.33 -2.42
C VAL A 81 9.74 -3.82 -2.95
N VAL A 82 8.90 -2.94 -3.48
CA VAL A 82 7.61 -3.33 -4.07
C VAL A 82 7.81 -4.17 -5.34
N LEU A 83 8.72 -3.76 -6.22
CA LEU A 83 9.01 -4.50 -7.46
C LEU A 83 9.52 -5.91 -7.19
N GLN A 84 10.33 -6.12 -6.14
CA GLN A 84 10.77 -7.45 -5.74
C GLN A 84 9.60 -8.38 -5.39
N VAL A 85 8.62 -7.87 -4.62
CA VAL A 85 7.41 -8.62 -4.29
C VAL A 85 6.59 -8.91 -5.55
N VAL A 86 6.42 -7.91 -6.42
CA VAL A 86 5.68 -8.07 -7.68
C VAL A 86 6.33 -9.13 -8.56
N PHE A 87 7.62 -9.04 -8.87
CA PHE A 87 8.28 -10.01 -9.74
C PHE A 87 8.31 -11.42 -9.17
N LYS A 88 8.33 -11.55 -7.85
CA LYS A 88 8.30 -12.86 -7.19
C LYS A 88 6.91 -13.50 -7.19
N TYR A 89 5.85 -12.72 -7.00
CA TYR A 89 4.52 -13.27 -6.69
C TYR A 89 3.43 -12.98 -7.72
N ALA A 90 3.58 -11.96 -8.56
CA ALA A 90 2.55 -11.58 -9.53
C ALA A 90 2.40 -12.56 -10.71
N LYS A 91 3.46 -13.31 -11.04
CA LYS A 91 3.50 -14.21 -12.20
C LYS A 91 3.08 -13.47 -13.48
N ASP A 92 2.07 -13.96 -14.20
CA ASP A 92 1.52 -13.43 -15.45
C ASP A 92 0.32 -12.48 -15.25
N ARG A 93 0.08 -11.97 -14.03
CA ARG A 93 -1.00 -11.01 -13.78
C ARG A 93 -0.78 -9.69 -14.52
N ARG A 94 -1.89 -9.10 -14.96
CA ARG A 94 -1.92 -7.72 -15.48
C ARG A 94 -1.74 -6.75 -14.32
N ILE A 95 -0.67 -5.97 -14.33
CA ILE A 95 -0.36 -4.95 -13.33
C ILE A 95 -0.17 -3.61 -14.02
N PHE A 96 -0.69 -2.55 -13.40
CA PHE A 96 -0.37 -1.16 -13.67
C PHE A 96 0.22 -0.54 -12.40
N PHE A 97 1.22 0.31 -12.57
CA PHE A 97 1.72 1.14 -11.48
C PHE A 97 1.20 2.57 -11.61
N SER A 98 0.79 3.18 -10.50
CA SER A 98 0.39 4.59 -10.44
C SER A 98 1.04 5.30 -9.26
N SER A 99 1.13 6.63 -9.33
CA SER A 99 1.59 7.48 -8.23
C SER A 99 1.08 8.91 -8.45
N PHE A 100 0.77 9.62 -7.35
CA PHE A 100 0.55 11.06 -7.38
C PHE A 100 1.86 11.85 -7.40
N GLN A 101 2.98 11.24 -6.98
CA GLN A 101 4.31 11.82 -7.05
C GLN A 101 4.91 11.56 -8.44
N PRO A 102 5.13 12.59 -9.29
CA PRO A 102 5.57 12.42 -10.67
C PRO A 102 6.92 11.71 -10.80
N ASP A 103 7.86 12.03 -9.91
CA ASP A 103 9.21 11.45 -9.92
C ASP A 103 9.17 9.94 -9.68
N ALA A 104 8.31 9.47 -8.78
CA ALA A 104 8.13 8.04 -8.56
C ALA A 104 7.63 7.33 -9.81
N THR A 105 6.69 7.92 -10.57
CA THR A 105 6.22 7.36 -11.85
C THR A 105 7.34 7.24 -12.88
N LEU A 106 8.20 8.27 -12.98
CA LEU A 106 9.36 8.24 -13.87
C LEU A 106 10.37 7.17 -13.44
N LEU A 107 10.65 7.06 -12.15
CA LEU A 107 11.58 6.08 -11.60
C LEU A 107 11.09 4.65 -11.78
N VAL A 108 9.80 4.38 -11.55
CA VAL A 108 9.20 3.05 -11.84
C VAL A 108 9.45 2.67 -13.29
N ARG A 109 9.24 3.59 -14.24
CA ARG A 109 9.48 3.32 -15.66
C ARG A 109 10.96 3.10 -16.01
N LYS A 110 11.90 3.70 -15.27
CA LYS A 110 13.34 3.46 -15.44
C LYS A 110 13.78 2.13 -14.82
N LEU A 111 13.22 1.75 -13.68
CA LEU A 111 13.61 0.57 -12.90
C LEU A 111 13.06 -0.75 -13.46
N GLN A 112 11.97 -0.70 -14.23
CA GLN A 112 11.40 -1.87 -14.88
C GLN A 112 10.75 -1.55 -16.23
N ASN A 113 10.68 -2.55 -17.11
CA ASN A 113 10.12 -2.44 -18.45
C ASN A 113 9.04 -3.49 -18.78
N ILE A 114 8.58 -4.26 -17.79
CA ILE A 114 7.64 -5.37 -17.94
C ILE A 114 6.19 -4.87 -17.87
N TYR A 115 5.91 -3.99 -16.92
CA TYR A 115 4.58 -3.48 -16.65
C TYR A 115 4.47 -2.00 -17.05
N PRO A 116 3.29 -1.58 -17.54
CA PRO A 116 2.97 -0.18 -17.78
C PRO A 116 3.02 0.66 -16.51
#